data_AF-A0A521VWN7-F1
#
_entry.id   AF-A0A521VWN7-F1
#
_cell.length_a   1.000
_cell.length_b   1.000
_cell.length_c   1.000
_cell.angle_alpha   90.00
_cell.angle_beta   90.00
_cell.angle_gamma   90.00
#
_symmetry.space_group_name_H-M   'P 1'
#
loop_
_entity.id
_entity.type
_entity.pdbx_description
1 polymer ?
#
loop_
_entity_poly.entity_id
_entity_poly.type
_entity_poly.pdbx_seq_one_letter_code
_entity_poly.pdbx_strand_id
1 'polypeptide(L)'
;MRLGREADTAAEGVWRDRPARALSGILLPPELECLRPVFAGRMLALARERAEDTGVGADRVLIGAGLIDEEAYLRRLAHRLGLAFETFAGADAATCPLPPERLTDAAASGLLPLRYGPELVWVVAPRGLAARRLADLMAAAPELAGRLRLTTTLRIDGFIQTLGRSALARRAADGLRERRPDLSAAPGPRPHRRFASALAAMPLIGATVLFPVALFETVAAVLALWFLAFLGLRLTASLAARPSPARMPRLSDDRLPVYTVIAALYHEANSVSGLVEAIRRLDYPGIMAQTPQAVA
;
A
#
# COMPACT_ATOMS: atom_id res chain seq x y z
N MET A 1 -19.77 -13.37 23.11
CA MET A 1 -19.18 -14.62 23.65
C MET A 1 -19.28 -15.84 22.71
N ARG A 2 -19.90 -15.75 21.50
CA ARG A 2 -19.95 -16.84 20.50
C ARG A 2 -18.96 -16.71 19.32
N LEU A 3 -18.30 -15.55 19.15
CA LEU A 3 -17.36 -15.30 18.04
C LEU A 3 -15.97 -15.96 18.21
N GLY A 4 -15.65 -16.48 19.40
CA GLY A 4 -14.31 -17.05 19.68
C GLY A 4 -14.12 -18.51 19.26
N ARG A 5 -15.18 -19.26 18.98
CA ARG A 5 -15.10 -20.72 18.76
C ARG A 5 -15.02 -21.13 17.28
N GLU A 6 -15.55 -20.32 16.38
CA GLU A 6 -15.45 -20.53 14.92
C GLU A 6 -14.16 -19.96 14.33
N ALA A 7 -13.59 -18.91 14.95
CA ALA A 7 -12.26 -18.42 14.61
C ALA A 7 -11.16 -19.45 14.96
N ASP A 8 -11.35 -20.21 16.03
CA ASP A 8 -10.41 -21.23 16.50
C ASP A 8 -10.31 -22.42 15.52
N THR A 9 -11.43 -22.83 14.90
CA THR A 9 -11.47 -23.98 13.97
C THR A 9 -10.93 -23.66 12.58
N ALA A 10 -11.13 -22.43 12.07
CA ALA A 10 -10.57 -22.01 10.79
C ALA A 10 -9.05 -21.68 10.89
N ALA A 11 -8.63 -21.11 12.03
CA ALA A 11 -7.22 -20.79 12.30
C ALA A 11 -6.37 -22.05 12.56
N GLU A 12 -6.95 -23.10 13.18
CA GLU A 12 -6.23 -24.36 13.38
C GLU A 12 -5.82 -25.04 12.07
N GLY A 13 -6.59 -24.88 10.98
CA GLY A 13 -6.27 -25.50 9.69
C GLY A 13 -5.03 -24.90 9.01
N VAL A 14 -4.80 -23.59 9.16
CA VAL A 14 -3.73 -22.86 8.46
C VAL A 14 -2.34 -23.13 9.06
N TRP A 15 -2.28 -23.52 10.33
CA TRP A 15 -1.02 -23.66 11.09
C TRP A 15 -0.78 -25.06 11.66
N ARG A 16 -1.66 -26.04 11.39
CA ARG A 16 -1.61 -27.40 11.98
C ARG A 16 -0.36 -28.20 11.60
N ASP A 17 0.25 -27.93 10.46
CA ASP A 17 1.30 -28.80 9.88
C ASP A 17 2.75 -28.35 10.15
N ARG A 18 3.00 -27.29 10.92
CA ARG A 18 4.39 -26.87 11.24
C ARG A 18 4.88 -27.47 12.57
N PRO A 19 6.04 -28.15 12.61
CA PRO A 19 6.59 -28.69 13.85
C PRO A 19 7.04 -27.54 14.76
N ALA A 20 6.30 -27.31 15.85
CA ALA A 20 6.68 -26.35 16.87
C ALA A 20 7.96 -26.80 17.57
N ARG A 21 9.03 -26.00 17.48
CA ARG A 21 10.16 -26.12 18.43
C ARG A 21 9.65 -25.84 19.85
N ALA A 22 10.12 -26.62 20.82
CA ALA A 22 9.64 -26.66 22.21
C ALA A 22 9.32 -25.27 22.80
N LEU A 23 8.06 -25.09 23.23
CA LEU A 23 7.45 -23.82 23.64
C LEU A 23 7.75 -23.40 25.10
N SER A 24 8.71 -24.04 25.76
CA SER A 24 9.03 -23.77 27.17
C SER A 24 10.02 -22.61 27.28
N GLY A 25 9.57 -21.43 27.70
CA GLY A 25 10.44 -20.29 28.05
C GLY A 25 10.69 -19.25 26.96
N ILE A 26 9.91 -19.24 25.88
CA ILE A 26 10.07 -18.24 24.80
C ILE A 26 9.60 -16.87 25.30
N LEU A 27 10.52 -15.90 25.36
CA LEU A 27 10.21 -14.50 25.61
C LEU A 27 9.31 -13.99 24.46
N LEU A 28 8.11 -13.50 24.78
CA LEU A 28 7.23 -12.92 23.78
C LEU A 28 7.75 -11.53 23.39
N PRO A 29 7.65 -11.15 22.10
CA PRO A 29 7.90 -9.79 21.69
C PRO A 29 7.00 -8.83 22.48
N PRO A 30 7.53 -7.65 22.86
CA PRO A 30 6.82 -6.72 23.72
C PRO A 30 5.53 -6.23 23.09
N GLU A 31 5.32 -6.30 21.77
CA GLU A 31 4.06 -5.98 21.11
C GLU A 31 2.95 -7.04 21.27
N LEU A 32 3.30 -8.29 21.64
CA LEU A 32 2.36 -9.40 21.81
C LEU A 32 1.90 -9.62 23.26
N GLU A 33 2.61 -9.07 24.25
CA GLU A 33 2.28 -9.25 25.67
C GLU A 33 0.82 -8.84 26.01
N CYS A 34 0.26 -7.85 25.31
CA CYS A 34 -1.15 -7.41 25.51
C CYS A 34 -2.18 -8.45 25.02
N LEU A 35 -1.75 -9.46 24.26
CA LEU A 35 -2.58 -10.51 23.68
C LEU A 35 -2.53 -11.82 24.45
N ARG A 36 -1.62 -11.96 25.44
CA ARG A 36 -1.53 -13.15 26.30
C ARG A 36 -2.85 -13.58 26.93
N PRO A 37 -3.77 -12.68 27.36
CA PRO A 37 -5.05 -13.11 27.95
C PRO A 37 -6.05 -13.69 26.94
N VAL A 38 -5.79 -13.58 25.64
CA VAL A 38 -6.79 -13.84 24.58
C VAL A 38 -6.33 -14.96 23.63
N PHE A 39 -5.03 -15.09 23.43
CA PHE A 39 -4.45 -16.05 22.50
C PHE A 39 -3.64 -17.11 23.23
N ALA A 40 -3.75 -18.35 22.75
CA ALA A 40 -2.91 -19.45 23.22
C ALA A 40 -1.43 -19.15 22.92
N GLY A 41 -0.53 -19.52 23.83
CA GLY A 41 0.92 -19.29 23.69
C GLY A 41 1.50 -19.85 22.40
N ARG A 42 0.98 -21.00 21.92
CA ARG A 42 1.36 -21.59 20.61
C ARG A 42 1.14 -20.62 19.44
N MET A 43 0.01 -19.90 19.44
CA MET A 43 -0.36 -19.00 18.35
C MET A 43 0.53 -17.76 18.35
N LEU A 44 0.82 -17.23 19.54
CA LEU A 44 1.73 -16.10 19.69
C LEU A 44 3.18 -16.46 19.29
N ALA A 45 3.61 -17.69 19.59
CA ALA A 45 4.92 -18.18 19.17
C ALA A 45 5.03 -18.35 17.65
N LEU A 46 3.99 -18.89 17.00
CA LEU A 46 3.91 -18.99 15.53
C LEU A 46 3.91 -17.62 14.86
N ALA A 47 3.16 -16.66 15.42
CA ALA A 47 3.15 -15.29 14.92
C ALA A 47 4.52 -14.62 15.04
N ARG A 48 5.24 -14.85 16.14
CA ARG A 48 6.63 -14.38 16.33
C ARG A 48 7.57 -14.98 15.28
N GLU A 49 7.54 -16.29 15.10
CA GLU A 49 8.38 -16.98 14.11
C GLU A 49 8.12 -16.44 12.70
N ARG A 50 6.85 -16.30 12.31
CA ARG A 50 6.51 -15.74 11.01
C ARG A 50 6.95 -14.29 10.85
N ALA A 51 6.87 -13.50 11.92
CA ALA A 51 7.34 -12.11 11.92
C ALA A 51 8.85 -12.02 11.72
N GLU A 52 9.63 -12.94 12.31
CA GLU A 52 11.08 -13.06 12.10
C GLU A 52 11.41 -13.46 10.65
N ASP A 53 10.70 -14.44 10.09
CA ASP A 53 10.89 -14.88 8.69
C ASP A 53 10.64 -13.76 7.67
N THR A 54 9.70 -12.85 7.98
CA THR A 54 9.20 -11.83 7.04
C THR A 54 9.64 -10.40 7.37
N GLY A 55 10.36 -10.19 8.47
CA GLY A 55 10.82 -8.87 8.90
C GLY A 55 9.72 -7.88 9.31
N VAL A 56 8.50 -8.35 9.59
CA VAL A 56 7.35 -7.50 10.00
C VAL A 56 7.08 -7.59 11.51
N GLY A 57 6.18 -6.74 12.03
CA GLY A 57 5.72 -6.86 13.42
C GLY A 57 4.84 -8.09 13.63
N ALA A 58 4.97 -8.76 14.78
CA ALA A 58 4.16 -9.95 15.06
C ALA A 58 2.66 -9.63 15.22
N ASP A 59 2.34 -8.39 15.60
CA ASP A 59 0.99 -7.84 15.51
C ASP A 59 0.44 -7.88 14.08
N ARG A 60 1.27 -7.53 13.08
CA ARG A 60 0.88 -7.49 11.67
C ARG A 60 0.61 -8.88 11.12
N VAL A 61 1.31 -9.91 11.60
CA VAL A 61 1.02 -11.31 11.24
C VAL A 61 -0.38 -11.70 11.71
N LEU A 62 -0.73 -11.41 12.97
CA LEU A 62 -2.04 -11.74 13.52
C LEU A 62 -3.17 -10.95 12.85
N ILE A 63 -2.97 -9.65 12.61
CA ILE A 63 -3.93 -8.78 11.92
C ILE A 63 -4.08 -9.22 10.45
N GLY A 64 -2.96 -9.45 9.77
CA GLY A 64 -2.94 -9.89 8.38
C GLY A 64 -3.58 -11.26 8.18
N ALA A 65 -3.48 -12.16 9.16
CA ALA A 65 -4.17 -13.45 9.16
C ALA A 65 -5.67 -13.36 9.50
N GLY A 66 -6.19 -12.18 9.82
CA GLY A 66 -7.58 -11.99 10.23
C GLY A 66 -7.93 -12.59 11.60
N LEU A 67 -6.92 -12.91 12.43
CA LEU A 67 -7.12 -13.48 13.76
C LEU A 67 -7.53 -12.42 14.79
N ILE A 68 -7.20 -11.16 14.53
CA ILE A 68 -7.61 -10.01 15.33
C ILE A 68 -7.74 -8.77 14.46
N ASP A 69 -8.80 -8.00 14.66
CA ASP A 69 -8.95 -6.70 14.00
C ASP A 69 -7.93 -5.68 14.51
N GLU A 70 -7.45 -4.79 13.65
CA GLU A 70 -6.45 -3.76 14.01
C GLU A 70 -6.91 -2.92 15.21
N GLU A 71 -8.18 -2.51 15.24
CA GLU A 71 -8.73 -1.73 16.35
C GLU A 71 -8.75 -2.52 17.67
N ALA A 72 -9.18 -3.78 17.62
CA ALA A 72 -9.24 -4.63 18.80
C ALA A 72 -7.84 -4.87 19.38
N TYR A 73 -6.85 -5.07 18.51
CA TYR A 73 -5.45 -5.14 18.89
C TYR A 73 -4.97 -3.85 19.54
N LEU A 74 -5.16 -2.70 18.87
CA LEU A 74 -4.64 -1.42 19.34
C LEU A 74 -5.29 -0.94 20.63
N ARG A 75 -6.58 -1.21 20.87
CA ARG A 75 -7.22 -0.92 22.16
C ARG A 75 -6.58 -1.71 23.30
N ARG A 76 -6.24 -2.98 23.06
CA ARG A 76 -5.54 -3.83 24.06
C ARG A 76 -4.11 -3.37 24.28
N LEU A 77 -3.40 -3.00 23.22
CA LEU A 77 -2.06 -2.43 23.31
C LEU A 77 -2.09 -1.12 24.11
N ALA A 78 -3.02 -0.21 23.80
CA ALA A 78 -3.21 1.06 24.49
C ALA A 78 -3.46 0.85 25.99
N HIS A 79 -4.38 -0.05 26.34
CA HIS A 79 -4.68 -0.38 27.73
C HIS A 79 -3.44 -0.86 28.50
N ARG A 80 -2.63 -1.74 27.89
CA ARG A 80 -1.43 -2.28 28.55
C ARG A 80 -0.29 -1.27 28.66
N LEU A 81 -0.19 -0.34 27.70
CA LEU A 81 0.83 0.72 27.72
C LEU A 81 0.39 1.98 28.49
N GLY A 82 -0.83 2.00 29.03
CA GLY A 82 -1.39 3.19 29.71
C GLY A 82 -1.68 4.36 28.75
N LEU A 83 -1.83 4.08 27.45
CA LEU A 83 -2.10 5.08 26.42
C LEU A 83 -3.60 5.25 26.20
N ALA A 84 -4.04 6.46 25.88
CA ALA A 84 -5.40 6.70 25.43
C ALA A 84 -5.57 6.33 23.94
N PHE A 85 -6.81 5.97 23.54
CA PHE A 85 -7.14 5.62 22.17
C PHE A 85 -7.92 6.78 21.51
N GLU A 86 -7.41 7.30 20.41
CA GLU A 86 -7.98 8.44 19.68
C GLU A 86 -8.96 7.97 18.60
N THR A 87 -10.20 8.45 18.68
CA THR A 87 -11.26 8.15 17.71
C THR A 87 -11.47 9.29 16.71
N PHE A 88 -10.87 10.45 16.94
CA PHE A 88 -11.10 11.72 16.24
C PHE A 88 -12.54 12.24 16.38
N ALA A 89 -13.31 11.71 17.34
CA ALA A 89 -14.64 12.23 17.64
C ALA A 89 -14.52 13.65 18.19
N GLY A 90 -14.97 14.65 17.41
CA GLY A 90 -14.88 16.06 17.77
C GLY A 90 -13.54 16.73 17.45
N ALA A 91 -12.59 16.02 16.81
CA ALA A 91 -11.41 16.64 16.24
C ALA A 91 -11.74 17.27 14.89
N ASP A 92 -11.14 18.43 14.61
CA ASP A 92 -11.36 19.20 13.38
C ASP A 92 -10.06 19.83 12.86
N ALA A 93 -10.18 20.72 11.87
CA ALA A 93 -9.05 21.42 11.31
C ALA A 93 -8.36 22.35 12.33
N ALA A 94 -9.11 22.96 13.26
CA ALA A 94 -8.54 23.83 14.29
C ALA A 94 -7.71 23.05 15.32
N THR A 95 -8.06 21.79 15.53
CA THR A 95 -7.34 20.87 16.41
C THR A 95 -6.00 20.43 15.81
N CYS A 96 -5.85 20.44 14.48
CA CYS A 96 -4.62 20.01 13.81
C CYS A 96 -3.69 21.22 13.55
N PRO A 97 -2.51 21.31 14.19
CA PRO A 97 -1.58 22.41 13.96
C PRO A 97 -0.79 22.28 12.65
N LEU A 98 -0.92 21.17 11.91
CA LEU A 98 -0.18 20.98 10.67
C LEU A 98 -0.86 21.68 9.49
N PRO A 99 -0.09 22.35 8.62
CA PRO A 99 -0.63 22.88 7.38
C PRO A 99 -1.00 21.75 6.41
N PRO A 100 -1.97 21.95 5.51
CA PRO A 100 -2.47 20.92 4.60
C PRO A 100 -1.39 20.22 3.76
N GLU A 101 -0.31 20.95 3.41
CA GLU A 101 0.80 20.44 2.60
C GLU A 101 1.60 19.36 3.33
N ARG A 102 1.62 19.38 4.67
CA ARG A 102 2.37 18.44 5.52
C ARG A 102 1.54 17.24 5.95
N LEU A 103 0.23 17.26 5.69
CA LEU A 103 -0.66 16.14 6.02
C LEU A 103 -0.29 14.84 5.28
N THR A 104 0.30 14.93 4.08
CA THR A 104 0.80 13.74 3.36
C THR A 104 1.96 13.09 4.11
N ASP A 105 2.85 13.88 4.72
CA ASP A 105 4.00 13.36 5.46
C ASP A 105 3.55 12.74 6.79
N ALA A 106 2.53 13.33 7.44
CA ALA A 106 1.84 12.76 8.59
C ALA A 106 1.16 11.43 8.23
N ALA A 107 0.45 11.38 7.10
CA ALA A 107 -0.16 10.15 6.59
C ALA A 107 0.88 9.10 6.23
N ALA A 108 2.09 9.46 5.78
CA ALA A 108 3.15 8.50 5.46
C ALA A 108 3.83 7.93 6.73
N SER A 109 4.04 8.78 7.73
CA SER A 109 4.68 8.39 9.00
C SER A 109 3.73 7.68 9.98
N GLY A 110 2.41 7.88 9.84
CA GLY A 110 1.44 7.40 10.81
C GLY A 110 1.45 8.23 12.11
N LEU A 111 1.95 9.46 12.05
CA LEU A 111 2.05 10.37 13.19
C LEU A 111 1.31 11.66 12.89
N LEU A 112 0.40 12.07 13.77
CA LEU A 112 -0.36 13.31 13.64
C LEU A 112 -0.39 14.05 14.98
N PRO A 113 0.13 15.28 15.06
CA PRO A 113 -0.05 16.10 16.25
C PRO A 113 -1.47 16.66 16.27
N LEU A 114 -2.11 16.63 17.43
CA LEU A 114 -3.38 17.28 17.72
C LEU A 114 -3.23 18.19 18.94
N ARG A 115 -3.91 19.32 18.91
CA ARG A 115 -3.91 20.29 20.00
C ARG A 115 -5.30 20.42 20.61
N TYR A 116 -5.43 19.95 21.85
CA TYR A 116 -6.63 20.08 22.65
C TYR A 116 -6.42 21.18 23.68
N GLY A 117 -6.85 22.40 23.36
CA GLY A 117 -6.57 23.58 24.21
C GLY A 117 -5.06 23.86 24.31
N PRO A 118 -4.47 23.92 25.52
CA PRO A 118 -3.03 24.13 25.69
C PRO A 118 -2.18 22.87 25.44
N GLU A 119 -2.80 21.69 25.40
CA GLU A 119 -2.08 20.42 25.34
C GLU A 119 -1.83 19.97 23.89
N LEU A 120 -0.58 19.65 23.59
CA LEU A 120 -0.17 19.02 22.33
C LEU A 120 0.00 17.52 22.55
N VAL A 121 -0.78 16.73 21.82
CA VAL A 121 -0.79 15.26 21.88
C VAL A 121 -0.38 14.71 20.52
N TRP A 122 0.46 13.68 20.51
CA TRP A 122 0.81 12.94 19.30
C TRP A 122 -0.06 11.71 19.17
N VAL A 123 -0.86 11.69 18.10
CA VAL A 123 -1.64 10.52 17.71
C VAL A 123 -0.76 9.64 16.82
N VAL A 124 -0.65 8.38 17.19
CA VAL A 124 0.20 7.37 16.56
C VAL A 124 -0.67 6.27 16.01
N ALA A 125 -0.56 6.00 14.72
CA ALA A 125 -1.04 4.78 14.08
C ALA A 125 0.16 3.87 13.80
N PRO A 126 0.40 2.83 14.61
CA PRO A 126 1.56 1.97 14.45
C PRO A 126 1.56 1.28 13.08
N ARG A 127 2.73 1.23 12.43
CA ARG A 127 2.97 0.53 11.15
C ARG A 127 4.27 -0.27 11.22
N GLY A 128 4.31 -1.41 10.52
CA GLY A 128 5.48 -2.30 10.56
C GLY A 128 5.86 -2.67 12.00
N LEU A 129 7.11 -2.39 12.40
CA LEU A 129 7.64 -2.64 13.74
C LEU A 129 7.27 -1.56 14.79
N ALA A 130 6.43 -0.58 14.45
CA ALA A 130 6.16 0.54 15.34
C ALA A 130 5.47 0.13 16.66
N ALA A 131 4.64 -0.92 16.66
CA ALA A 131 4.01 -1.40 17.89
C ALA A 131 5.05 -1.94 18.90
N ARG A 132 6.07 -2.66 18.39
CA ARG A 132 7.23 -3.11 19.18
C ARG A 132 8.00 -1.93 19.74
N ARG A 133 8.42 -1.01 18.86
CA ARG A 133 9.17 0.20 19.22
C ARG A 133 8.42 1.08 20.22
N LEU A 134 7.11 1.17 20.10
CA LEU A 134 6.27 1.93 21.03
C LEU A 134 6.21 1.24 22.40
N ALA A 135 6.10 -0.08 22.46
CA ALA A 135 6.14 -0.81 23.72
C ALA A 135 7.50 -0.64 24.42
N ASP A 136 8.60 -0.73 23.66
CA ASP A 136 9.96 -0.49 24.18
C ASP A 136 10.13 0.96 24.68
N LEU A 137 9.66 1.94 23.89
CA LEU A 137 9.68 3.35 24.27
C LEU A 137 8.91 3.59 25.57
N MET A 138 7.72 2.99 25.71
CA MET A 138 6.90 3.17 26.90
C MET A 138 7.47 2.47 28.13
N ALA A 139 8.25 1.41 27.96
CA ALA A 139 9.01 0.80 29.06
C ALA A 139 10.15 1.70 29.52
N ALA A 140 10.80 2.43 28.61
CA ALA A 140 11.91 3.33 28.92
C ALA A 140 11.47 4.71 29.43
N ALA A 141 10.34 5.22 28.96
CA ALA A 141 9.86 6.59 29.21
C ALA A 141 8.34 6.62 29.49
N PRO A 142 7.87 6.09 30.62
CA PRO A 142 6.45 6.03 30.98
C PRO A 142 5.78 7.41 31.07
N GLU A 143 6.53 8.47 31.35
CA GLU A 143 6.06 9.86 31.41
C GLU A 143 5.48 10.37 30.08
N LEU A 144 5.80 9.73 28.95
CA LEU A 144 5.25 10.07 27.64
C LEU A 144 3.80 9.63 27.46
N ALA A 145 3.25 8.78 28.34
CA ALA A 145 1.91 8.21 28.19
C ALA A 145 0.82 9.28 28.04
N GLY A 146 0.92 10.40 28.77
CA GLY A 146 -0.03 11.51 28.68
C GLY A 146 0.04 12.31 27.38
N ARG A 147 1.13 12.18 26.61
CA ARG A 147 1.38 12.93 25.37
C ARG A 147 1.18 12.08 24.12
N LEU A 148 0.96 10.78 24.26
CA LEU A 148 0.79 9.84 23.15
C LEU A 148 -0.63 9.24 23.17
N ARG A 149 -1.25 9.15 22.01
CA ARG A 149 -2.50 8.42 21.81
C ARG A 149 -2.37 7.44 20.67
N LEU A 150 -3.01 6.28 20.77
CA LEU A 150 -3.04 5.28 19.72
C LEU A 150 -4.30 5.41 18.86
N THR A 151 -4.19 5.18 17.56
CA THR A 151 -5.34 5.03 16.67
C THR A 151 -5.04 4.04 15.56
N THR A 152 -6.07 3.62 14.83
CA THR A 152 -5.95 2.74 13.66
C THR A 152 -5.43 3.50 12.43
N THR A 153 -4.75 2.79 11.52
CA THR A 153 -4.30 3.35 10.23
C THR A 153 -5.48 3.91 9.44
N LEU A 154 -6.60 3.19 9.42
CA LEU A 154 -7.83 3.60 8.73
C LEU A 154 -8.37 4.96 9.23
N ARG A 155 -8.40 5.17 10.55
CA ARG A 155 -8.92 6.41 11.15
C ARG A 155 -8.04 7.62 10.90
N ILE A 156 -6.72 7.50 11.12
CA ILE A 156 -5.81 8.62 10.89
C ILE A 156 -5.81 9.03 9.41
N ASP A 157 -5.82 8.06 8.49
CA ASP A 157 -5.86 8.32 7.06
C ASP A 157 -7.20 8.95 6.65
N GLY A 158 -8.33 8.46 7.19
CA GLY A 158 -9.65 9.04 6.96
C GLY A 158 -9.77 10.48 7.49
N PHE A 159 -9.21 10.75 8.67
CA PHE A 159 -9.16 12.09 9.25
C PHE A 159 -8.31 13.03 8.39
N ILE A 160 -7.10 12.60 8.01
CA ILE A 160 -6.21 13.37 7.13
C ILE A 160 -6.86 13.64 5.78
N GLN A 161 -7.54 12.66 5.17
CA GLN A 161 -8.27 12.85 3.92
C GLN A 161 -9.39 13.89 4.04
N THR A 162 -10.06 13.93 5.20
CA THR A 162 -11.11 14.91 5.48
C THR A 162 -10.53 16.32 5.61
N LEU A 163 -9.43 16.49 6.35
CA LEU A 163 -8.76 17.78 6.53
C LEU A 163 -8.09 18.30 5.25
N GLY A 164 -7.41 17.41 4.54
CA GLY A 164 -6.50 17.75 3.45
C GLY A 164 -7.07 17.55 2.05
N ARG A 165 -8.38 17.34 1.87
CA ARG A 165 -8.97 16.87 0.61
C ARG A 165 -8.45 17.61 -0.62
N SER A 166 -8.49 18.94 -0.63
CA SER A 166 -8.05 19.76 -1.76
C SER A 166 -6.54 19.72 -1.97
N ALA A 167 -5.75 19.82 -0.89
CA ALA A 167 -4.30 19.79 -0.94
C ALA A 167 -3.78 18.42 -1.39
N LEU A 168 -4.36 17.33 -0.88
CA LEU A 168 -4.06 15.96 -1.27
C LEU A 168 -4.44 15.70 -2.72
N ALA A 169 -5.63 16.14 -3.17
CA ALA A 169 -6.07 15.99 -4.56
C ALA A 169 -5.12 16.73 -5.53
N ARG A 170 -4.77 17.98 -5.22
CA ARG A 170 -3.80 18.76 -6.00
C ARG A 170 -2.43 18.09 -6.01
N ARG A 171 -1.91 17.67 -4.86
CA ARG A 171 -0.60 17.01 -4.78
C ARG A 171 -0.58 15.66 -5.51
N ALA A 172 -1.70 14.94 -5.55
CA ALA A 172 -1.83 13.70 -6.32
C ALA A 172 -1.89 13.96 -7.83
N ALA A 173 -2.66 14.97 -8.27
CA ALA A 173 -2.81 15.30 -9.69
C ALA A 173 -1.57 15.99 -10.29
N ASP A 174 -1.02 16.97 -9.57
CA ASP A 174 0.01 17.86 -10.07
C ASP A 174 1.40 17.55 -9.53
N GLY A 175 1.52 16.85 -8.40
CA GLY A 175 2.80 16.70 -7.71
C GLY A 175 3.88 15.97 -8.52
N LEU A 176 3.51 15.04 -9.41
CA LEU A 176 4.46 14.41 -10.32
C LEU A 176 4.94 15.41 -11.39
N ARG A 177 4.01 16.16 -12.00
CA ARG A 177 4.30 17.20 -12.98
C ARG A 177 5.21 18.28 -12.41
N GLU A 178 4.97 18.70 -11.17
CA GLU A 178 5.73 19.74 -10.49
C GLU A 178 7.14 19.28 -10.10
N ARG A 179 7.29 18.08 -9.53
CA ARG A 179 8.58 17.59 -9.02
C ARG A 179 9.46 16.95 -10.08
N ARG A 180 8.85 16.23 -11.03
CA ARG A 180 9.53 15.48 -12.09
C ARG A 180 8.78 15.64 -13.42
N PRO A 181 8.82 16.84 -14.03
CA PRO A 181 8.14 17.09 -15.30
C PRO A 181 8.64 16.19 -16.43
N ASP A 182 9.88 15.72 -16.35
CA ASP A 182 10.49 14.73 -17.26
C ASP A 182 9.81 13.35 -17.21
N LEU A 183 9.21 13.01 -16.07
CA LEU A 183 8.46 11.76 -15.84
C LEU A 183 6.95 11.94 -15.95
N SER A 184 6.49 13.13 -16.36
CA SER A 184 5.07 13.46 -16.49
C SER A 184 4.63 13.47 -17.95
N ALA A 185 3.57 12.73 -18.26
CA ALA A 185 2.89 12.80 -19.55
C ALA A 185 1.89 13.98 -19.64
N ALA A 186 1.85 14.84 -18.61
CA ALA A 186 0.89 15.94 -18.56
C ALA A 186 1.12 16.91 -19.74
N PRO A 187 0.05 17.31 -20.45
CA PRO A 187 0.18 18.26 -21.55
C PRO A 187 0.73 19.59 -21.04
N GLY A 188 1.92 19.96 -21.49
CA GLY A 188 2.49 21.27 -21.22
C GLY A 188 1.74 22.38 -21.98
N PRO A 189 1.65 23.61 -21.44
CA PRO A 189 1.16 24.75 -22.20
C PRO A 189 2.12 25.03 -23.35
N ARG A 190 1.79 24.57 -24.56
CA ARG A 190 2.57 24.80 -25.78
C ARG A 190 1.77 25.64 -26.77
N PRO A 191 1.56 26.95 -26.51
CA PRO A 191 0.81 27.83 -27.41
C PRO A 191 1.42 27.87 -28.82
N HIS A 192 2.76 27.84 -28.91
CA HIS A 192 3.48 27.75 -30.18
C HIS A 192 3.12 26.49 -31.00
N ARG A 193 2.81 25.36 -30.34
CA ARG A 193 2.47 24.11 -31.00
C ARG A 193 1.04 24.11 -31.54
N ARG A 194 0.12 24.83 -30.89
CA ARG A 194 -1.25 25.08 -31.39
C ARG A 194 -1.22 25.99 -32.62
N PHE A 195 -0.42 27.06 -32.57
CA PHE A 195 -0.24 27.94 -33.72
C PHE A 195 0.41 27.21 -34.89
N ALA A 196 1.48 26.45 -34.63
CA ALA A 196 2.13 25.63 -35.65
C ALA A 196 1.20 24.57 -36.26
N SER A 197 0.35 23.91 -35.45
CA SER A 197 -0.63 22.95 -35.97
C SER A 197 -1.74 23.62 -36.80
N ALA A 198 -2.20 24.80 -36.39
CA ALA A 198 -3.19 25.57 -37.14
C ALA A 198 -2.63 26.04 -38.50
N LEU A 199 -1.38 26.53 -38.50
CA LEU A 199 -0.68 26.94 -39.71
C LEU A 199 -0.43 25.75 -40.65
N ALA A 200 -0.10 24.57 -40.11
CA ALA A 200 0.06 23.34 -40.91
C ALA A 200 -1.28 22.79 -41.45
N ALA A 201 -2.40 23.05 -40.78
CA ALA A 201 -3.72 22.59 -41.23
C ALA A 201 -4.27 23.40 -42.42
N MET A 202 -3.93 24.68 -42.53
CA MET A 202 -4.42 25.57 -43.59
C MET A 202 -4.09 25.09 -45.03
N PRO A 203 -2.85 24.68 -45.37
CA PRO A 203 -2.56 24.13 -46.69
C PRO A 203 -3.22 22.77 -46.94
N LEU A 204 -3.43 21.96 -45.88
CA LEU A 204 -4.11 20.67 -46.00
C LEU A 204 -5.58 20.86 -46.38
N ILE A 205 -6.25 21.85 -45.79
CA ILE A 205 -7.62 22.25 -46.16
C ILE A 205 -7.66 22.77 -47.61
N GLY A 206 -6.70 23.62 -48.01
CA GLY A 206 -6.60 24.08 -49.41
C GLY A 206 -6.43 22.93 -50.41
N ALA A 207 -5.59 21.95 -50.08
CA ALA A 207 -5.35 20.76 -50.89
C ALA A 207 -6.58 19.85 -51.01
N THR A 208 -7.41 19.72 -49.95
CA THR A 208 -8.66 18.94 -50.02
C THR A 208 -9.67 19.50 -51.02
N VAL A 209 -9.69 20.82 -51.22
CA VAL A 209 -10.62 21.48 -52.15
C VAL A 209 -10.11 21.40 -53.60
N LEU A 210 -8.81 21.61 -53.82
CA LEU A 210 -8.23 21.62 -55.17
C LEU A 210 -7.96 20.22 -55.74
N PHE A 211 -7.57 19.25 -54.91
CA PHE A 211 -7.12 17.91 -55.36
C PHE A 211 -7.61 16.78 -54.45
N PRO A 212 -8.94 16.55 -54.31
CA PRO A 212 -9.50 15.64 -53.32
C PRO A 212 -9.05 14.18 -53.49
N VAL A 213 -9.02 13.67 -54.74
CA VAL A 213 -8.68 12.26 -55.03
C VAL A 213 -7.19 12.01 -54.78
N ALA A 214 -6.32 12.85 -55.35
CA ALA A 214 -4.87 12.68 -55.22
C ALA A 214 -4.41 12.81 -53.76
N LEU A 215 -5.01 13.73 -52.99
CA LEU A 215 -4.72 13.88 -51.57
C LEU A 215 -5.14 12.63 -50.78
N PHE A 216 -6.33 12.10 -51.06
CA PHE A 216 -6.82 10.89 -50.39
C PHE A 216 -5.91 9.69 -50.66
N GLU A 217 -5.54 9.45 -51.92
CA GLU A 217 -4.62 8.37 -52.31
C GLU A 217 -3.24 8.54 -51.65
N THR A 218 -2.71 9.76 -51.64
CA THR A 218 -1.41 10.06 -51.02
C THR A 218 -1.44 9.82 -49.51
N VAL A 219 -2.47 10.32 -48.82
CA VAL A 219 -2.65 10.13 -47.37
C VAL A 219 -2.86 8.65 -47.06
N ALA A 220 -3.67 7.93 -47.84
CA ALA A 220 -3.87 6.49 -47.68
C ALA A 220 -2.56 5.71 -47.88
N ALA A 221 -1.76 6.04 -48.89
CA ALA A 221 -0.45 5.42 -49.13
C ALA A 221 0.53 5.68 -47.98
N VAL A 222 0.59 6.93 -47.48
CA VAL A 222 1.43 7.29 -46.32
C VAL A 222 0.99 6.55 -45.06
N LEU A 223 -0.31 6.49 -44.78
CA LEU A 223 -0.85 5.77 -43.63
C LEU A 223 -0.64 4.25 -43.75
N ALA A 224 -0.77 3.69 -44.96
CA ALA A 224 -0.50 2.29 -45.23
C ALA A 224 0.99 1.94 -45.01
N LEU A 225 1.91 2.78 -45.49
CA LEU A 225 3.34 2.64 -45.23
C LEU A 225 3.66 2.75 -43.73
N TRP A 226 3.03 3.70 -43.04
CA TRP A 226 3.18 3.86 -41.58
C TRP A 226 2.69 2.63 -40.82
N PHE A 227 1.52 2.11 -41.20
CA PHE A 227 0.95 0.89 -40.63
C PHE A 227 1.87 -0.32 -40.90
N LEU A 228 2.40 -0.45 -42.11
CA LEU A 228 3.31 -1.52 -42.48
C LEU A 228 4.62 -1.46 -41.69
N ALA A 229 5.15 -0.25 -41.44
CA ALA A 229 6.31 -0.07 -40.58
C ALA A 229 6.03 -0.49 -39.13
N PHE A 230 4.86 -0.14 -38.59
CA PHE A 230 4.43 -0.56 -37.24
C PHE A 230 4.22 -2.08 -37.14
N LEU A 231 3.66 -2.69 -38.18
CA LEU A 231 3.51 -4.14 -38.28
C LEU A 231 4.88 -4.83 -38.35
N GLY A 232 5.80 -4.30 -39.14
CA GLY A 232 7.20 -4.76 -39.20
C GLY A 232 7.88 -4.67 -37.84
N LEU A 233 7.69 -3.57 -37.10
CA LEU A 233 8.19 -3.44 -35.73
C LEU A 233 7.59 -4.48 -34.78
N ARG A 234 6.28 -4.75 -34.86
CA ARG A 234 5.63 -5.79 -34.06
C ARG A 234 6.15 -7.18 -34.40
N LEU A 235 6.31 -7.50 -35.69
CA LEU A 235 6.84 -8.78 -36.15
C LEU A 235 8.28 -8.97 -35.68
N THR A 236 9.14 -7.96 -35.85
CA THR A 236 10.52 -8.02 -35.37
C THR A 236 10.59 -8.15 -33.86
N ALA A 237 9.76 -7.43 -33.10
CA ALA A 237 9.67 -7.57 -31.65
C ALA A 237 9.14 -8.95 -31.21
N SER A 238 8.23 -9.57 -31.96
CA SER A 238 7.74 -10.92 -31.66
C SER A 238 8.75 -12.02 -31.96
N LEU A 239 9.62 -11.79 -32.96
CA LEU A 239 10.68 -12.71 -33.34
C LEU A 239 11.96 -12.50 -32.52
N ALA A 240 12.11 -11.32 -31.90
CA ALA A 240 13.22 -11.04 -31.00
C ALA A 240 13.17 -12.01 -29.81
N ALA A 241 14.21 -12.83 -29.67
CA ALA A 241 14.38 -13.67 -28.50
C ALA A 241 14.37 -12.77 -27.25
N ARG A 242 13.46 -13.06 -26.32
CA ARG A 242 13.47 -12.38 -25.02
C ARG A 242 14.79 -12.77 -24.34
N PRO A 243 15.70 -11.83 -24.05
CA PRO A 243 16.89 -12.15 -23.28
C PRO A 243 16.42 -12.80 -21.98
N SER A 244 17.00 -13.95 -21.64
CA SER A 244 16.72 -14.57 -20.34
C SER A 244 17.04 -13.52 -19.29
N PRO A 245 16.08 -13.14 -18.42
CA PRO A 245 16.34 -12.14 -17.41
C PRO A 245 17.55 -12.62 -16.60
N ALA A 246 18.56 -11.76 -16.48
CA ALA A 246 19.74 -12.07 -15.68
C ALA A 246 19.26 -12.52 -14.29
N ARG A 247 19.69 -13.70 -13.85
CA ARG A 247 19.33 -14.24 -12.54
C ARG A 247 19.89 -13.28 -11.49
N MET A 248 19.05 -12.38 -11.00
CA MET A 248 19.40 -11.53 -9.87
C MET A 248 19.56 -12.43 -8.63
N PRO A 249 20.50 -12.10 -7.74
CA PRO A 249 20.60 -12.80 -6.46
C PRO A 249 19.25 -12.77 -5.75
N ARG A 250 18.79 -13.92 -5.24
CA ARG A 250 17.58 -13.95 -4.42
C ARG A 250 17.84 -13.15 -3.15
N LEU A 251 16.93 -12.22 -2.86
CA LEU A 251 16.89 -11.52 -1.59
C LEU A 251 16.28 -12.46 -0.54
N SER A 252 16.76 -12.36 0.71
CA SER A 252 16.14 -13.07 1.82
C SER A 252 14.77 -12.46 2.15
N ASP A 253 13.85 -13.30 2.62
CA ASP A 253 12.44 -12.92 2.85
C ASP A 253 12.27 -11.76 3.83
N ASP A 254 13.14 -11.65 4.83
CA ASP A 254 13.19 -10.58 5.83
C ASP A 254 13.60 -9.21 5.25
N ARG A 255 14.23 -9.20 4.07
CA ARG A 255 14.67 -7.99 3.37
C ARG A 255 13.71 -7.54 2.29
N LEU A 256 12.68 -8.33 2.01
CA LEU A 256 11.72 -8.00 0.98
C LEU A 256 10.81 -6.84 1.44
N PRO A 257 10.57 -5.83 0.59
CA PRO A 257 9.81 -4.64 0.99
C PRO A 257 8.31 -4.93 0.98
N VAL A 258 7.62 -4.69 2.10
CA VAL A 258 6.16 -4.82 2.18
C VAL A 258 5.49 -3.96 1.11
N TYR A 259 4.76 -4.58 0.20
CA TYR A 259 3.96 -3.90 -0.82
C TYR A 259 2.48 -4.26 -0.69
N THR A 260 1.65 -3.33 -1.14
CA THR A 260 0.21 -3.53 -1.28
C THR A 260 -0.10 -3.74 -2.76
N VAL A 261 -0.74 -4.86 -3.11
CA VAL A 261 -1.23 -5.10 -4.47
C VAL A 261 -2.63 -4.49 -4.58
N ILE A 262 -2.77 -3.45 -5.40
CA ILE A 262 -4.06 -2.84 -5.72
C ILE A 262 -4.46 -3.30 -7.12
N ALA A 263 -5.51 -4.10 -7.20
CA ALA A 263 -6.11 -4.53 -8.46
C ALA A 263 -7.47 -3.82 -8.62
N ALA A 264 -7.53 -2.84 -9.53
CA ALA A 264 -8.78 -2.17 -9.88
C ALA A 264 -9.56 -3.04 -10.87
N LEU A 265 -10.69 -3.59 -10.44
CA LEU A 265 -11.60 -4.37 -11.27
C LEU A 265 -12.83 -3.52 -11.58
N TYR A 266 -13.20 -3.39 -12.86
CA TYR A 266 -14.40 -2.67 -13.28
C TYR A 266 -15.37 -3.61 -14.00
N HIS A 267 -16.37 -4.13 -13.26
CA HIS A 267 -17.34 -5.11 -13.77
C HIS A 267 -16.74 -6.38 -14.41
N GLU A 268 -15.53 -6.75 -14.02
CA GLU A 268 -14.78 -7.90 -14.55
C GLU A 268 -14.91 -9.14 -13.63
N ALA A 269 -16.14 -9.57 -13.33
CA ALA A 269 -16.39 -10.68 -12.40
C ALA A 269 -15.68 -11.98 -12.83
N ASN A 270 -15.59 -12.24 -14.13
CA ASN A 270 -14.95 -13.43 -14.69
C ASN A 270 -13.41 -13.44 -14.50
N SER A 271 -12.78 -12.29 -14.25
CA SER A 271 -11.33 -12.17 -14.05
C SER A 271 -10.89 -12.42 -12.61
N VAL A 272 -11.83 -12.41 -11.65
CA VAL A 272 -11.54 -12.45 -10.20
C VAL A 272 -10.84 -13.74 -9.80
N SER A 273 -11.32 -14.90 -10.26
CA SER A 273 -10.75 -16.20 -9.90
C SER A 273 -9.30 -16.32 -10.38
N GLY A 274 -9.05 -16.03 -11.66
CA GLY A 274 -7.71 -16.05 -12.24
C GLY A 274 -6.76 -15.04 -11.61
N LEU A 275 -7.26 -13.85 -11.24
CA LEU A 275 -6.48 -12.85 -10.53
C LEU A 275 -6.06 -13.35 -9.14
N VAL A 276 -6.99 -13.91 -8.36
CA VAL A 276 -6.69 -14.45 -7.02
C VAL A 276 -5.70 -15.60 -7.10
N GLU A 277 -5.85 -16.49 -8.09
CA GLU A 277 -4.90 -17.57 -8.33
C GLU A 277 -3.51 -17.05 -8.69
N ALA A 278 -3.43 -16.05 -9.57
CA ALA A 278 -2.16 -15.41 -9.94
C ALA A 278 -1.48 -14.74 -8.75
N ILE A 279 -2.24 -14.05 -7.89
CA ILE A 279 -1.72 -13.43 -6.66
C ILE A 279 -1.21 -14.51 -5.69
N ARG A 280 -1.91 -15.64 -5.57
CA ARG A 280 -1.48 -16.77 -4.71
C ARG A 280 -0.22 -17.47 -5.23
N ARG A 281 0.04 -17.42 -6.54
CA ARG A 281 1.24 -17.99 -7.16
C ARG A 281 2.47 -17.07 -7.10
N LEU A 282 2.32 -15.88 -6.55
CA LEU A 282 3.42 -14.93 -6.42
C LEU A 282 4.47 -15.52 -5.46
N ASP A 283 5.71 -15.70 -5.94
CA ASP A 283 6.86 -16.15 -5.14
C ASP A 283 7.30 -15.00 -4.20
N TYR A 284 6.50 -14.78 -3.17
CA TYR A 284 6.69 -13.71 -2.20
C TYR A 284 6.10 -14.09 -0.84
N PRO A 285 6.82 -13.87 0.27
CA PRO A 285 6.33 -14.22 1.59
C PRO A 285 5.09 -13.40 1.93
N GLY A 286 3.91 -14.04 1.89
CA GLY A 286 2.70 -13.43 2.44
C GLY A 286 2.87 -13.17 3.94
N ILE A 287 2.32 -12.05 4.44
CA ILE A 287 2.16 -11.83 5.89
C ILE A 287 1.24 -12.92 6.48
N MET A 288 0.28 -13.40 5.69
CA MET A 288 -0.48 -14.62 5.96
C MET A 288 0.40 -15.86 5.75
N ALA A 289 0.17 -16.93 6.52
CA ALA A 289 0.67 -18.25 6.14
C ALA A 289 0.05 -18.67 4.80
N GLN A 290 0.83 -18.53 3.74
CA GLN A 290 0.57 -19.25 2.51
C GLN A 290 1.05 -20.69 2.75
N THR A 291 0.19 -21.67 2.50
CA THR A 291 0.62 -23.06 2.46
C THR A 291 1.73 -23.17 1.41
N PRO A 292 2.92 -23.71 1.74
CA PRO A 292 3.96 -23.90 0.74
C PRO A 292 3.37 -24.75 -0.39
N GLN A 293 3.33 -24.20 -1.60
CA GLN A 293 3.05 -25.04 -2.77
C GLN A 293 4.19 -26.04 -2.87
N ALA A 294 3.84 -27.33 -2.82
CA ALA A 294 4.75 -28.40 -3.14
C ALA A 294 5.39 -28.09 -4.49
N VAL A 295 6.70 -27.87 -4.48
CA VAL A 295 7.48 -27.71 -5.71
C VAL A 295 7.35 -29.03 -6.47
N ALA A 296 6.62 -29.01 -7.57
CA ALA A 296 6.63 -30.05 -8.59
C ALA A 296 7.77 -29.76 -9.58
#